data_AF-X0TWN4-F1
#
_entry.id   AF-X0TWN4-F1
#
_cell.length_a   1.000
_cell.length_b   1.000
_cell.length_c   1.000
_cell.angle_alpha   90.00
_cell.angle_beta   90.00
_cell.angle_gamma   90.00
#
_symmetry.space_group_name_H-M   'P 1'
#
loop_
_entity.id
_entity.type
_entity.pdbx_description
1 polymer ?
#
loop_
_entity_poly.entity_id
_entity_poly.type
_entity_poly.pdbx_seq_one_letter_code
_entity_poly.pdbx_strand_id
1 'polypeptide(L)' 'MPVPNSDMVQVKSIDIFTPLVDEPEIMGEISACNVTNDIFAMNVPEVSGMLVFLAINKNTPMNIAEGILRGISRFMEQK' A
#
# COMPACT_ATOMS: atom_id res chain seq x y z
N MET A 1 3.08 -11.88 -13.69
CA MET A 1 2.83 -13.33 -13.65
C MET A 1 1.70 -13.68 -14.61
N PRO A 2 1.89 -14.59 -15.55
CA PRO A 2 0.82 -15.03 -16.46
C PRO A 2 -0.37 -15.62 -15.71
N VAL A 3 -1.60 -15.32 -16.15
CA VAL A 3 -2.83 -15.92 -15.62
C VAL A 3 -3.18 -17.15 -16.47
N PRO A 4 -3.31 -18.36 -15.88
CA PRO A 4 -3.60 -19.58 -16.64
C PRO A 4 -4.86 -19.47 -17.50
N ASN A 5 -4.82 -20.02 -18.72
CA ASN A 5 -5.92 -20.01 -19.69
C ASN A 5 -6.42 -18.61 -20.09
N SER A 6 -5.53 -17.60 -20.07
CA SER A 6 -5.86 -16.24 -20.53
C SER A 6 -4.63 -15.53 -21.10
N ASP A 7 -4.86 -14.46 -21.85
CA ASP A 7 -3.82 -13.55 -22.33
C ASP A 7 -3.48 -12.43 -21.32
N MET A 8 -3.91 -12.58 -20.05
CA MET A 8 -3.69 -11.60 -19.00
C MET A 8 -2.42 -11.88 -18.18
N VAL A 9 -1.83 -10.81 -17.65
CA VAL A 9 -0.73 -10.86 -16.69
C VAL A 9 -1.09 -10.11 -15.41
N GLN A 10 -0.79 -10.71 -14.27
CA GLN A 10 -0.81 -10.02 -12.98
C GLN A 10 0.47 -9.24 -12.77
N VAL A 11 0.34 -7.96 -12.46
CA VAL A 11 1.44 -7.09 -12.05
C VAL A 11 1.37 -6.93 -10.53
N LYS A 12 2.53 -7.07 -9.86
CA LYS A 12 2.64 -6.97 -8.41
C LYS A 12 3.91 -6.19 -8.09
N SER A 13 3.82 -5.27 -7.15
CA SER A 13 4.98 -4.65 -6.50
C SER A 13 4.81 -4.79 -4.98
N ILE A 14 5.95 -4.80 -4.28
CA ILE A 14 6.03 -4.82 -2.83
C ILE A 14 7.16 -3.86 -2.43
N ASP A 15 6.87 -2.99 -1.49
CA ASP A 15 7.88 -2.15 -0.86
C ASP A 15 7.64 -2.10 0.66
N ILE A 16 8.70 -1.85 1.42
CA ILE A 16 8.68 -1.80 2.87
C ILE A 16 9.24 -0.45 3.31
N PHE A 17 8.41 0.34 3.98
CA PHE A 17 8.79 1.65 4.48
C PHE A 17 8.85 1.70 6.01
N THR A 18 9.88 2.36 6.53
CA THR A 18 9.94 2.76 7.95
C THR A 18 9.19 4.07 8.15
N PRO A 19 8.61 4.33 9.33
CA PRO A 19 7.94 5.60 9.64
C PRO A 19 8.80 6.82 9.26
N LEU A 20 8.24 7.71 8.43
CA LEU A 20 8.86 8.96 7.98
C LEU A 20 8.31 10.19 8.71
N VAL A 21 7.03 10.13 9.09
CA VAL A 21 6.28 11.20 9.73
C VAL A 21 5.55 10.65 10.95
N ASP A 22 5.23 11.54 11.90
CA ASP A 22 4.60 11.15 13.16
C ASP A 22 3.09 10.91 13.01
N GLU A 23 2.44 11.57 12.04
CA GLU A 23 1.01 11.44 11.76
C GLU A 23 0.71 10.09 11.07
N PRO A 24 0.00 9.16 11.74
CA PRO A 24 -0.14 7.80 11.23
C PRO A 24 -0.93 7.72 9.90
N GLU A 25 -1.98 8.52 9.74
CA GLU A 25 -2.76 8.54 8.48
C GLU A 25 -1.93 9.05 7.30
N ILE A 26 -1.16 10.12 7.50
CA ILE A 26 -0.29 10.67 6.45
C ILE A 26 0.80 9.65 6.09
N MET A 27 1.37 8.98 7.09
CA MET A 27 2.33 7.89 6.87
C MET A 27 1.72 6.76 6.02
N GLY A 28 0.46 6.39 6.28
CA GLY A 28 -0.28 5.41 5.51
C GLY A 28 -0.46 5.80 4.05
N GLU A 29 -0.85 7.05 3.79
CA GLU A 29 -0.99 7.57 2.42
C GLU A 29 0.33 7.59 1.66
N ILE A 30 1.40 8.08 2.29
CA ILE A 30 2.74 8.11 1.68
C ILE A 30 3.18 6.69 1.32
N SER A 31 2.96 5.73 2.23
CA SER A 31 3.31 4.32 2.00
C SER A 31 2.55 3.73 0.82
N ALA A 32 1.23 3.97 0.73
CA ALA A 32 0.41 3.46 -0.36
C ALA A 32 0.78 4.10 -1.71
N CYS A 33 1.06 5.40 -1.73
CA CYS A 33 1.57 6.11 -2.90
C CYS A 33 2.88 5.51 -3.40
N ASN A 34 3.83 5.27 -2.49
CA ASN A 34 5.11 4.68 -2.85
C ASN A 34 4.98 3.26 -3.40
N VAL A 35 4.19 2.38 -2.77
CA VAL A 35 4.02 0.99 -3.27
C VAL A 35 3.31 0.95 -4.63
N THR A 36 2.41 1.90 -4.91
CA THR A 36 1.65 1.91 -6.17
C THR A 36 2.37 2.58 -7.34
N ASN A 37 3.40 3.40 -7.10
CA ASN A 37 4.09 4.12 -8.16
C ASN A 37 4.78 3.19 -9.17
N ASP A 38 5.29 2.02 -8.74
CA ASP A 38 5.90 1.03 -9.62
C ASP A 38 4.87 0.44 -10.59
N ILE A 39 3.64 0.25 -10.11
CA ILE A 39 2.52 -0.22 -10.94
C ILE A 39 2.19 0.83 -12.01
N PHE A 40 2.13 2.10 -11.62
CA PHE A 40 1.93 3.20 -12.57
C PHE A 40 3.10 3.35 -13.55
N ALA A 41 4.35 3.16 -13.10
CA ALA A 41 5.54 3.19 -13.96
C ALA A 41 5.55 2.05 -15.01
N MET A 42 4.89 0.93 -14.70
CA MET A 42 4.64 -0.17 -15.65
C MET A 42 3.46 0.09 -16.60
N ASN A 43 2.93 1.31 -16.63
CA ASN A 43 1.78 1.73 -17.44
C ASN A 43 0.50 0.92 -17.15
N VAL A 44 0.32 0.53 -15.88
CA VAL A 44 -0.90 -0.13 -15.38
C VAL A 44 -1.64 0.88 -14.48
N PRO A 45 -2.65 1.60 -15.02
CA PRO A 45 -3.33 2.67 -14.28
C PRO A 45 -4.34 2.15 -13.26
N GLU A 46 -4.80 0.91 -13.38
CA GLU A 46 -5.79 0.31 -12.47
C GLU A 46 -5.13 -0.67 -11.50
N VAL A 47 -5.37 -0.47 -10.21
CA VAL A 47 -4.85 -1.33 -9.15
C VAL A 47 -6.02 -1.97 -8.41
N SER A 48 -6.19 -3.28 -8.54
CA SER A 48 -7.33 -4.00 -7.98
C SER A 48 -7.34 -4.11 -6.45
N GLY A 49 -6.19 -3.95 -5.79
CA GLY A 49 -6.10 -4.03 -4.34
C GLY A 49 -4.67 -3.95 -3.83
N MET A 50 -4.53 -3.78 -2.51
CA MET A 50 -3.26 -3.72 -1.80
C MET A 50 -3.34 -4.62 -0.57
N LEU A 51 -2.36 -5.51 -0.42
CA LEU A 51 -2.17 -6.27 0.81
C LEU A 51 -1.18 -5.54 1.70
N VAL A 52 -1.51 -5.42 2.98
CA VAL A 52 -0.71 -4.67 3.95
C VAL A 52 -0.32 -5.60 5.09
N PHE A 53 0.95 -5.57 5.47
CA PHE A 53 1.44 -6.11 6.72
C PHE A 53 2.16 -5.01 7.49
N LEU A 54 1.97 -4.95 8.80
CA LEU A 54 2.58 -3.94 9.65
C LEU A 54 3.51 -4.61 10.66
N ALA A 55 4.78 -4.22 10.64
CA ALA A 55 5.75 -4.62 11.66
C ALA A 55 5.72 -3.57 12.80
N ILE A 56 4.98 -3.88 13.86
CA ILE A 56 4.73 -2.94 14.96
C ILE A 56 5.23 -3.53 16.29
N ASN A 57 5.84 -2.68 17.12
CA ASN A 57 6.26 -3.07 18.47
C ASN A 57 5.03 -3.41 19.33
N LYS A 58 5.12 -4.44 20.19
CA LYS A 58 4.04 -4.87 21.09
C LYS A 58 3.46 -3.73 21.95
N ASN A 59 4.27 -2.73 22.29
CA ASN A 59 3.87 -1.61 23.15
C ASN A 59 3.34 -0.40 22.36
N THR A 60 3.34 -0.45 21.02
CA THR A 60 2.81 0.65 20.20
C THR A 60 1.28 0.73 20.39
N PRO A 61 0.74 1.91 20.69
CA PRO A 61 -0.70 2.12 20.78
C PRO A 61 -1.43 1.70 19.48
N MET A 62 -2.55 0.99 19.62
CA MET A 62 -3.28 0.43 18.47
C MET A 62 -3.81 1.49 17.50
N ASN A 63 -4.09 2.70 17.99
CA ASN A 63 -4.54 3.81 17.14
C ASN A 63 -3.48 4.23 16.09
N ILE A 64 -2.20 3.96 16.33
CA ILE A 64 -1.14 4.19 15.34
C ILE A 64 -1.31 3.22 14.16
N ALA A 65 -1.48 1.93 14.45
CA ALA A 65 -1.73 0.91 13.43
C ALA A 65 -3.02 1.21 12.65
N GLU A 66 -4.09 1.57 13.37
CA GLU A 66 -5.36 1.94 12.78
C GLU A 66 -5.23 3.16 11.86
N GLY A 67 -4.54 4.21 12.30
CA GLY A 67 -4.32 5.42 11.49
C GLY A 67 -3.54 5.12 10.21
N ILE A 68 -2.48 4.30 10.28
CA ILE A 68 -1.74 3.87 9.08
C ILE A 68 -2.66 3.14 8.10
N LEU A 69 -3.48 2.20 8.59
CA LEU A 69 -4.42 1.46 7.74
C LEU A 69 -5.51 2.36 7.14
N ARG A 70 -6.00 3.35 7.91
CA ARG A 70 -6.96 4.35 7.41
C ARG A 70 -6.37 5.20 6.30
N GLY A 71 -5.13 5.67 6.46
CA GLY A 71 -4.41 6.41 5.43
C GLY A 71 -4.24 5.60 4.14
N ILE A 72 -3.83 4.33 4.25
CA ILE A 72 -3.71 3.42 3.11
C ILE A 72 -5.07 3.24 2.42
N SER A 73 -6.15 2.96 3.17
CA SER A 73 -7.49 2.80 2.61
C SER A 73 -7.94 4.05 1.87
N ARG A 74 -7.78 5.22 2.49
CA ARG A 74 -8.15 6.51 1.91
C ARG A 74 -7.42 6.77 0.60
N PHE A 75 -6.11 6.53 0.54
CA PHE A 75 -5.35 6.65 -0.71
C PHE A 75 -5.86 5.69 -1.78
N MET A 76 -6.09 4.42 -1.43
CA MET A 76 -6.54 3.39 -2.37
C MET A 76 -7.95 3.67 -2.93
N GLU A 77 -8.80 4.37 -2.18
CA GLU A 77 -10.15 4.77 -2.58
C GLU A 77 -10.20 6.04 -3.46
N GLN A 78 -9.19 6.92 -3.35
CA GLN A 78 -9.20 8.25 -3.98
C GLN A 78 -8.29 8.39 -5.21
N LYS A 79 -7.34 7.46 -5.39
CA LYS A 79 -6.35 7.48 -6.46
C LYS A 79 -6.93 7.28 -7.86
#